data_AF-M0EPM5-F1
#
_entry.id   AF-M0EPM5-F1
#
_cell.length_a   1.000
_cell.length_b   1.000
_cell.length_c   1.000
_cell.angle_alpha   90.00
_cell.angle_beta   90.00
_cell.angle_gamma   90.00
#
_symmetry.space_group_name_H-M   'P 1'
#
loop_
_entity.id
_entity.type
_entity.pdbx_description
1 polymer ?
#
loop_
_entity_poly.entity_id
_entity_poly.type
_entity_poly.pdbx_seq_one_letter_code
_entity_poly.pdbx_strand_id
1 'polypeptide(L)'
;MAREGVTMPATNQHNEQASATPNPFPEPALEYGENPARFLVEELSVDDGEGTSGELMLARIRGLETIELCGFWLAVERALANKESREPRERVERAIRERKAELEEHGEGLAQTEMTPADRRAVAAERDAESVAVLVDEGGEEVSWSRQSGAAVGASR
;
A
#
# COMPACT_ATOMS: atom_id res chain seq x y z
N MET A 1 23.77 -35.36 3.94
CA MET A 1 23.47 -34.42 5.04
C MET A 1 22.75 -33.24 4.43
N ALA A 2 21.42 -33.22 4.53
CA ALA A 2 20.58 -32.15 3.99
C ALA A 2 20.58 -30.99 4.99
N ARG A 3 20.89 -29.78 4.52
CA ARG A 3 20.67 -28.55 5.30
C ARG A 3 19.22 -28.16 5.04
N GLU A 4 18.38 -28.30 6.06
CA GLU A 4 17.00 -27.86 6.06
C GLU A 4 16.97 -26.37 5.69
N GLY A 5 16.36 -26.08 4.54
CA GLY A 5 16.06 -24.72 4.14
C GLY A 5 15.04 -24.15 5.11
N VAL A 6 15.42 -23.09 5.81
CA VAL A 6 14.49 -22.24 6.56
C VAL A 6 13.59 -21.59 5.51
N THR A 7 12.47 -22.23 5.22
CA THR A 7 11.36 -21.59 4.51
C THR A 7 10.84 -20.51 5.43
N MET A 8 11.33 -19.29 5.28
CA MET A 8 10.67 -18.13 5.87
C MET A 8 9.24 -18.10 5.30
N PRO A 9 8.18 -18.30 6.10
CA PRO A 9 6.87 -17.94 5.62
C PRO A 9 6.92 -16.42 5.46
N ALA A 10 7.00 -15.95 4.20
CA ALA A 10 6.59 -14.59 3.85
C ALA A 10 5.11 -14.53 4.21
N THR A 11 4.89 -14.27 5.49
CA THR A 11 3.61 -14.39 6.13
C THR A 11 2.78 -13.29 5.52
N ASN A 12 1.57 -13.67 5.13
CA ASN A 12 0.47 -12.87 4.63
C ASN A 12 0.04 -11.73 5.60
N GLN A 13 0.96 -11.18 6.41
CA GLN A 13 0.69 -10.25 7.51
C GLN A 13 0.07 -8.94 7.04
N HIS A 14 0.37 -8.52 5.81
CA HIS A 14 -0.31 -7.36 5.23
C HIS A 14 -1.78 -7.63 4.89
N ASN A 15 -2.14 -8.90 4.69
CA ASN A 15 -3.47 -9.34 4.26
C ASN A 15 -4.36 -9.82 5.42
N GLU A 16 -3.80 -10.24 6.56
CA GLU A 16 -4.60 -10.62 7.73
C GLU A 16 -5.34 -9.42 8.38
N GLN A 17 -4.84 -8.20 8.22
CA GLN A 17 -5.60 -7.00 8.58
C GLN A 17 -6.76 -6.69 7.62
N ALA A 18 -6.74 -7.22 6.39
CA ALA A 18 -7.80 -6.98 5.41
C ALA A 18 -9.12 -7.66 5.77
N SER A 19 -9.12 -8.69 6.63
CA SER A 19 -10.33 -9.39 7.08
C SER A 19 -11.07 -8.73 8.25
N ALA A 20 -10.45 -7.77 8.94
CA ALA A 20 -11.04 -7.16 10.14
C ALA A 20 -12.08 -6.07 9.82
N THR A 21 -11.90 -5.35 8.70
CA THR A 21 -12.79 -4.25 8.31
C THR A 21 -13.82 -4.74 7.29
N PRO A 22 -15.12 -4.84 7.64
CA PRO A 22 -16.13 -5.36 6.71
C PRO A 22 -16.25 -4.50 5.46
N ASN A 23 -16.13 -5.12 4.28
CA ASN A 23 -16.39 -4.44 3.02
C ASN A 23 -17.90 -4.44 2.72
N PRO A 24 -18.50 -3.31 2.28
CA PRO A 24 -19.88 -3.27 1.81
C PRO A 24 -20.19 -4.23 0.63
N PHE A 25 -19.16 -4.65 -0.10
CA PHE A 25 -19.21 -5.55 -1.24
C PHE A 25 -18.20 -6.69 -1.04
N PRO A 26 -18.53 -7.72 -0.25
CA PRO A 26 -17.59 -8.79 0.10
C PRO A 26 -17.18 -9.66 -1.09
N GLU A 27 -18.10 -10.00 -2.00
CA GLU A 27 -17.78 -10.84 -3.17
C GLU A 27 -16.81 -10.14 -4.14
N PRO A 28 -17.03 -8.88 -4.56
CA PRO A 28 -16.03 -8.14 -5.35
C PRO A 28 -14.70 -7.96 -4.62
N ALA A 29 -14.70 -7.79 -3.29
CA ALA A 29 -13.46 -7.68 -2.54
C ALA A 29 -12.62 -8.97 -2.60
N LEU A 30 -13.27 -10.14 -2.61
CA LEU A 30 -12.62 -11.43 -2.83
C LEU A 30 -12.12 -11.58 -4.27
N GLU A 31 -12.92 -11.18 -5.25
CA GLU A 31 -12.60 -11.24 -6.68
C GLU A 31 -11.38 -10.38 -7.03
N TYR A 32 -11.35 -9.12 -6.57
CA TYR A 32 -10.24 -8.20 -6.81
C TYR A 32 -9.06 -8.42 -5.85
N GLY A 33 -9.22 -9.26 -4.82
CA GLY A 33 -8.21 -9.46 -3.79
C GLY A 33 -7.89 -8.20 -2.97
N GLU A 34 -8.81 -7.24 -2.93
CA GLU A 34 -8.61 -5.94 -2.29
C GLU A 34 -9.85 -5.53 -1.50
N ASN A 35 -9.63 -4.94 -0.33
CA ASN A 35 -10.69 -4.42 0.52
C ASN A 35 -10.54 -2.90 0.68
N PRO A 36 -11.14 -2.06 -0.20
CA PRO A 36 -11.03 -0.60 -0.12
C PRO A 36 -11.51 -0.02 1.22
N ALA A 37 -12.48 -0.67 1.88
CA ALA A 37 -13.00 -0.21 3.16
C ALA A 37 -11.92 -0.11 4.24
N ARG A 38 -10.86 -0.91 4.19
CA ARG A 38 -9.74 -0.83 5.14
C ARG A 38 -9.03 0.53 5.11
N PHE A 39 -9.04 1.20 3.97
CA PHE A 39 -8.42 2.51 3.78
C PHE A 39 -9.43 3.65 3.93
N LEU A 40 -10.71 3.36 3.65
CA LEU A 40 -11.77 4.36 3.57
C LEU A 40 -12.54 4.54 4.89
N VAL A 41 -12.42 3.63 5.86
CA VAL A 41 -13.12 3.76 7.15
C VAL A 41 -12.50 4.81 8.08
N GLU A 42 -11.21 5.13 7.91
CA GLU A 42 -10.55 6.16 8.73
C GLU A 42 -10.83 7.58 8.22
N GLU A 43 -10.88 8.54 9.14
CA GLU A 43 -11.03 9.96 8.84
C GLU A 43 -9.77 10.52 8.15
N LEU A 44 -9.97 11.44 7.21
CA LEU A 44 -8.89 12.22 6.61
C LEU A 44 -8.46 13.33 7.56
N SER A 45 -7.63 13.01 8.56
CA SER A 45 -6.92 14.05 9.30
C SER A 45 -5.74 14.60 8.48
N VAL A 46 -5.49 15.91 8.59
CA VAL A 46 -4.21 16.48 8.17
C VAL A 46 -3.19 15.98 9.17
N ASP A 47 -2.20 15.26 8.67
CA ASP A 47 -1.13 14.72 9.48
C ASP A 47 -0.22 15.86 9.97
N ASP A 48 -0.17 16.07 11.27
CA ASP A 48 0.67 17.05 11.94
C ASP A 48 2.00 16.48 12.45
N GLY A 49 2.38 15.23 12.11
CA GLY A 49 3.75 14.79 12.35
C GLY A 49 4.14 13.30 12.25
N GLU A 50 3.24 12.36 11.94
CA GLU A 50 3.57 10.91 11.88
C GLU A 50 3.36 10.26 10.48
N GLY A 51 2.86 11.03 9.50
CA GLY A 51 2.86 10.74 8.06
C GLY A 51 2.03 9.56 7.55
N THR A 52 0.93 9.14 8.19
CA THR A 52 0.33 7.82 7.89
C THR A 52 -1.17 7.75 7.61
N SER A 53 -2.06 8.49 8.28
CA SER A 53 -3.49 8.08 8.22
C SER A 53 -4.24 8.52 6.95
N GLY A 54 -4.00 9.73 6.43
CA GLY A 54 -4.67 10.23 5.22
C GLY A 54 -3.89 9.99 3.92
N GLU A 55 -2.57 9.92 4.00
CA GLU A 55 -1.69 9.81 2.82
C GLU A 55 -1.64 8.39 2.25
N LEU A 56 -1.75 7.36 3.10
CA LEU A 56 -1.75 5.96 2.67
C LEU A 56 -2.91 5.64 1.73
N MET A 57 -4.10 6.16 2.01
CA MET A 57 -5.27 5.98 1.14
C MET A 57 -5.03 6.63 -0.24
N LEU A 58 -4.54 7.87 -0.29
CA LEU A 58 -4.26 8.55 -1.57
C LEU A 58 -3.11 7.88 -2.33
N ALA A 59 -2.07 7.41 -1.62
CA ALA A 59 -1.00 6.62 -2.21
C ALA A 59 -1.53 5.31 -2.81
N ARG A 60 -2.46 4.64 -2.13
CA ARG A 60 -3.09 3.42 -2.65
C ARG A 60 -3.94 3.70 -3.88
N ILE A 61 -4.71 4.80 -3.89
CA ILE A 61 -5.50 5.24 -5.06
C ILE A 61 -4.59 5.50 -6.27
N ARG A 62 -3.43 6.14 -6.09
CA ARG A 62 -2.45 6.31 -7.17
C ARG A 62 -1.92 4.98 -7.71
N GLY A 63 -1.84 3.95 -6.87
CA GLY A 63 -1.39 2.61 -7.22
C GLY A 63 -2.47 1.69 -7.79
N LEU A 64 -3.67 2.19 -8.13
CA LEU A 64 -4.69 1.37 -8.79
C LEU A 64 -4.29 1.11 -10.25
N GLU A 65 -4.42 -0.14 -10.68
CA GLU A 65 -3.90 -0.60 -11.97
C GLU A 65 -5.00 -0.73 -13.04
N THR A 66 -6.27 -0.86 -12.67
CA THR A 66 -7.38 -1.08 -13.63
C THR A 66 -8.53 -0.09 -13.42
N ILE A 67 -9.25 0.20 -14.51
CA ILE A 67 -10.43 1.06 -14.52
C ILE A 67 -11.54 0.43 -13.67
N GLU A 68 -11.67 -0.89 -13.74
CA GLU A 68 -12.62 -1.67 -12.92
C GLU A 68 -12.34 -1.49 -11.43
N LEU A 69 -11.06 -1.56 -11.02
CA LEU A 69 -10.66 -1.38 -9.64
C LEU A 69 -10.92 0.07 -9.16
N CYS A 70 -10.69 1.08 -10.01
CA CYS A 70 -11.12 2.44 -9.71
C CYS A 70 -12.64 2.54 -9.51
N GLY A 71 -13.43 1.88 -10.37
CA GLY A 71 -14.88 1.80 -10.24
C GLY A 71 -15.33 1.15 -8.92
N PHE A 72 -14.67 0.06 -8.53
CA PHE A 72 -14.92 -0.63 -7.28
C PHE A 72 -14.63 0.26 -6.05
N TRP A 73 -13.47 0.92 -6.02
CA TRP A 73 -13.12 1.87 -4.97
C TRP A 73 -14.13 3.01 -4.82
N LEU A 74 -14.61 3.56 -5.94
CA LEU A 74 -15.64 4.61 -5.92
C LEU A 74 -16.98 4.10 -5.37
N ALA A 75 -17.37 2.87 -5.72
CA ALA A 75 -18.58 2.24 -5.19
C ALA A 75 -18.49 2.04 -3.67
N VAL A 76 -17.34 1.59 -3.16
CA VAL A 76 -17.11 1.41 -1.72
C VAL A 76 -17.20 2.75 -0.96
N GLU A 77 -16.56 3.82 -1.44
CA GLU A 77 -16.64 5.15 -0.79
C GLU A 77 -18.10 5.62 -0.69
N ARG A 78 -18.88 5.46 -1.77
CA ARG A 78 -20.31 5.85 -1.77
C ARG A 78 -21.14 5.00 -0.82
N ALA A 79 -20.88 3.71 -0.74
CA ALA A 79 -21.57 2.81 0.18
C ALA A 79 -21.26 3.17 1.65
N LEU A 80 -20.00 3.47 1.97
CA LEU A 80 -19.60 3.91 3.31
C LEU A 80 -20.20 5.27 3.66
N ALA A 81 -20.15 6.23 2.72
CA ALA A 81 -20.75 7.54 2.91
C ALA A 81 -22.25 7.45 3.22
N ASN A 82 -22.99 6.64 2.44
CA ASN A 82 -24.41 6.38 2.68
C ASN A 82 -24.66 5.74 4.06
N LYS A 83 -23.84 4.74 4.44
CA LYS A 83 -23.93 4.09 5.77
C LYS A 83 -23.70 5.08 6.91
N GLU A 84 -22.81 6.03 6.73
CA GLU A 84 -22.46 7.08 7.70
C GLU A 84 -23.34 8.33 7.59
N SER A 85 -24.34 8.33 6.70
CA SER A 85 -25.22 9.49 6.44
C SER A 85 -24.44 10.77 6.10
N ARG A 86 -23.34 10.63 5.35
CA ARG A 86 -22.53 11.73 4.82
C ARG A 86 -22.44 11.64 3.31
N GLU A 87 -22.00 12.72 2.68
CA GLU A 87 -21.62 12.70 1.27
C GLU A 87 -20.28 11.96 1.08
N PRO A 88 -20.05 11.34 -0.09
CA PRO A 88 -18.74 10.85 -0.49
C PRO A 88 -17.70 11.96 -0.35
N ARG A 89 -16.53 11.64 0.19
CA ARG A 89 -15.46 12.63 0.37
C ARG A 89 -14.98 13.10 -1.00
N GLU A 90 -15.20 14.38 -1.30
CA GLU A 90 -14.85 14.98 -2.60
C GLU A 90 -13.38 14.74 -2.97
N ARG A 91 -12.47 14.85 -2.00
CA ARG A 91 -11.03 14.59 -2.21
C ARG A 91 -10.76 13.15 -2.65
N VAL A 92 -11.49 12.18 -2.11
CA VAL A 92 -11.37 10.75 -2.46
C VAL A 92 -11.96 10.50 -3.84
N GLU A 93 -13.19 10.97 -4.08
CA GLU A 93 -13.84 10.81 -5.38
C GLU A 93 -13.01 11.43 -6.50
N ARG A 94 -12.47 12.64 -6.28
CA ARG A 94 -11.61 13.32 -7.25
C ARG A 94 -10.36 12.49 -7.55
N ALA A 95 -9.64 12.04 -6.52
CA ALA A 95 -8.41 11.26 -6.71
C ALA A 95 -8.67 9.95 -7.49
N ILE A 96 -9.78 9.26 -7.20
CA ILE A 96 -10.16 8.03 -7.93
C ILE A 96 -10.51 8.34 -9.39
N ARG A 97 -11.25 9.43 -9.64
CA ARG A 97 -11.63 9.83 -11.01
C ARG A 97 -10.44 10.31 -11.82
N GLU A 98 -9.53 11.07 -11.23
CA GLU A 98 -8.27 11.48 -11.84
C GLU A 98 -7.46 10.24 -12.23
N ARG A 99 -7.29 9.28 -11.30
CA ARG A 99 -6.58 8.04 -11.62
C ARG A 99 -7.26 7.23 -12.73
N LYS A 100 -8.59 7.14 -12.69
CA LYS A 100 -9.35 6.47 -13.75
C LYS A 100 -9.14 7.13 -15.10
N ALA A 101 -9.17 8.46 -15.17
CA ALA A 101 -8.92 9.21 -16.39
C ALA A 101 -7.49 8.97 -16.92
N GLU A 102 -6.49 8.92 -16.03
CA GLU A 102 -5.12 8.56 -16.41
C GLU A 102 -5.05 7.17 -17.05
N LEU A 103 -5.75 6.18 -16.48
CA LEU A 103 -5.82 4.81 -17.01
C LEU A 103 -6.58 4.72 -18.33
N GLU A 104 -7.65 5.51 -18.49
CA GLU A 104 -8.38 5.62 -19.76
C GLU A 104 -7.54 6.25 -20.87
N GLU A 105 -6.69 7.24 -20.53
CA GLU A 105 -5.82 7.93 -21.47
C GLU A 105 -4.56 7.13 -21.84
N HIS A 106 -3.92 6.49 -20.86
CA HIS A 106 -2.60 5.86 -21.03
C HIS A 106 -2.65 4.33 -21.07
N GLY A 107 -3.83 3.73 -20.85
CA GLY A 107 -4.01 2.29 -20.72
C GLY A 107 -3.93 1.79 -19.27
N GLU A 108 -4.43 0.58 -19.06
CA GLU A 108 -4.37 -0.09 -17.75
C GLU A 108 -2.94 -0.52 -17.40
N GLY A 109 -2.64 -0.52 -16.09
CA GLY A 109 -1.32 -0.72 -15.53
C GLY A 109 -0.73 0.55 -14.91
N LEU A 110 0.40 0.41 -14.23
CA LEU A 110 1.17 1.58 -13.78
C LEU A 110 1.92 2.15 -14.98
N ALA A 111 1.50 3.34 -15.44
CA ALA A 111 2.06 4.06 -16.59
C ALA A 111 3.59 4.26 -16.56
N GLN A 112 4.23 4.06 -15.40
CA GLN A 112 5.68 4.22 -15.24
C GLN A 112 6.52 3.03 -15.68
N THR A 113 5.91 1.90 -16.05
CA THR A 113 6.71 0.72 -16.41
C THR A 113 6.09 0.00 -17.60
N GLU A 114 6.76 0.05 -18.75
CA GLU A 114 6.65 -0.97 -19.83
C GLU A 114 7.11 -2.37 -19.35
N MET A 115 7.11 -2.59 -18.04
CA MET A 115 7.64 -3.75 -17.35
C MET A 115 6.46 -4.53 -16.80
N THR A 116 6.49 -5.84 -16.98
CA THR A 116 5.47 -6.71 -16.40
C THR A 116 5.55 -6.66 -14.86
N PRO A 117 4.51 -7.08 -14.13
CA PRO A 117 4.58 -7.24 -12.68
C PRO A 117 5.71 -8.16 -12.20
N ALA A 118 6.16 -9.11 -13.03
CA ALA A 118 7.32 -9.94 -12.74
C ALA A 118 8.63 -9.14 -12.83
N ASP A 119 8.76 -8.34 -13.87
CA ASP A 119 9.92 -7.47 -14.08
C ASP A 119 10.01 -6.38 -13.00
N ARG A 120 8.87 -5.81 -12.58
CA ARG A 120 8.82 -4.89 -11.42
C ARG A 120 9.35 -5.55 -10.15
N ARG A 121 8.96 -6.80 -9.88
CA ARG A 121 9.45 -7.56 -8.72
C ARG A 121 10.93 -7.91 -8.84
N ALA A 122 11.41 -8.22 -10.03
CA ALA A 122 12.83 -8.49 -10.27
C ALA A 122 13.67 -7.22 -10.03
N VAL A 123 13.26 -6.06 -10.57
CA VAL A 123 13.95 -4.78 -10.35
C VAL A 123 13.90 -4.34 -8.89
N ALA A 124 12.76 -4.54 -8.22
CA ALA A 124 12.66 -4.28 -6.78
C ALA A 124 13.60 -5.17 -5.98
N ALA A 125 13.67 -6.47 -6.31
CA ALA A 125 14.60 -7.40 -5.67
C ALA A 125 16.07 -7.08 -5.94
N GLU A 126 16.42 -6.61 -7.14
CA GLU A 126 17.77 -6.12 -7.46
C GLU A 126 18.11 -4.85 -6.66
N ARG A 127 17.18 -3.89 -6.56
CA ARG A 127 17.38 -2.68 -5.75
C ARG A 127 17.43 -2.94 -4.24
N ASP A 128 16.63 -3.88 -3.75
CA ASP A 128 16.65 -4.33 -2.35
C ASP A 128 17.98 -5.01 -2.01
N ALA A 129 18.61 -5.69 -2.97
CA ALA A 129 19.96 -6.24 -2.80
C ALA A 129 21.06 -5.17 -2.76
N GLU A 130 20.81 -3.99 -3.35
CA GLU A 130 21.75 -2.86 -3.39
C GLU A 130 21.55 -1.85 -2.22
N SER A 131 20.41 -1.89 -1.52
CA SER A 131 20.06 -0.92 -0.47
C SER A 131 19.65 -1.62 0.82
N VAL A 132 20.63 -2.08 1.61
CA VAL A 132 20.37 -2.57 2.97
C VAL A 132 20.57 -1.42 3.96
N ALA A 133 19.49 -0.99 4.62
CA ALA A 133 19.56 -0.03 5.71
C ALA A 133 19.99 -0.73 7.01
N VAL A 134 20.97 -0.16 7.70
CA VAL A 134 21.46 -0.64 9.00
C VAL A 134 21.27 0.44 10.06
N LEU A 135 21.03 0.04 11.31
CA LEU A 135 21.11 0.98 12.43
C LEU A 135 22.57 1.13 12.82
N VAL A 136 23.02 2.36 13.04
CA VAL A 136 24.35 2.67 13.55
C VAL A 136 24.27 3.44 14.85
N ASP A 137 25.20 3.21 15.76
CA ASP A 137 25.34 4.03 16.97
C ASP A 137 26.04 5.38 16.68
N GLU A 138 26.25 6.19 17.73
CA GLU A 138 26.95 7.48 17.61
C GLU A 138 28.41 7.34 17.09
N GLY A 139 29.01 6.16 17.24
CA GLY A 139 30.33 5.83 16.72
C GLY A 139 30.31 5.38 15.25
N GLY A 140 29.13 5.18 14.66
CA GLY A 140 28.95 4.67 13.30
C GLY A 140 29.03 3.15 13.20
N GLU A 141 29.01 2.43 14.33
CA GLU A 141 29.05 0.96 14.37
C GLU A 141 27.64 0.39 14.22
N GLU A 142 27.50 -0.68 13.44
CA GLU A 142 26.21 -1.33 13.22
C GLU A 142 25.65 -1.93 14.53
N VAL A 143 24.39 -1.61 14.82
CA VAL A 143 23.67 -2.09 15.99
C VAL A 143 22.39 -2.82 15.59
N SER A 144 21.97 -3.75 16.44
CA SER A 144 20.73 -4.51 16.24
C SER A 144 19.51 -3.59 16.17
N TRP A 145 18.57 -3.92 15.28
CA TRP A 145 17.23 -3.32 15.18
C TRP A 145 16.40 -3.37 16.48
N SER A 146 16.81 -4.17 17.47
CA SER A 146 16.22 -4.19 18.81
C SER A 146 16.71 -3.06 19.73
N ARG A 147 17.71 -2.27 19.32
CA ARG A 147 18.33 -1.16 20.09
C ARG A 147 18.22 0.17 19.35
N GLN A 148 16.98 0.59 19.08
CA GLN A 148 16.70 1.77 18.26
C GLN A 148 16.97 3.11 18.98
N SER A 149 16.92 3.12 20.32
CA SER A 149 17.11 4.35 21.10
C SER A 149 18.54 4.86 20.99
N GLY A 150 18.72 6.04 20.36
CA GLY A 150 20.02 6.68 20.14
C GLY A 150 20.76 6.21 18.89
N ALA A 151 20.16 5.33 18.07
CA ALA A 151 20.74 4.88 16.81
C ALA A 151 20.25 5.74 15.63
N ALA A 152 21.09 5.89 14.61
CA ALA A 152 20.76 6.52 13.33
C ALA A 152 20.66 5.46 12.22
N VAL A 153 19.94 5.75 11.14
CA VAL A 153 19.88 4.86 9.96
C VAL A 153 21.04 5.19 9.02
N GLY A 154 21.85 4.19 8.70
CA GLY A 154 22.92 4.26 7.69
C GLY A 154 22.66 3.30 6.53
N ALA A 155 23.34 3.51 5.41
CA ALA A 155 23.36 2.54 4.31
C ALA A 155 24.52 1.54 4.54
N SER A 156 24.21 0.24 4.48
CA SER A 156 25.24 -0.79 4.35
C SER A 156 25.95 -0.60 3.02
N ARG A 157 27.29 -0.55 3.04
CA ARG A 157 28.10 -0.61 1.82
C ARG A 157 28.34 -2.05 1.39
#